data_AF-A0A2H1V1I8-F1
#
_entry.id   AF-A0A2H1V1I8-F1
#
_cell.length_a   1.000
_cell.length_b   1.000
_cell.length_c   1.000
_cell.angle_alpha   90.00
_cell.angle_beta   90.00
_cell.angle_gamma   90.00
#
_symmetry.space_group_name_H-M   'P 1'
#
loop_
_entity.id
_entity.type
_entity.pdbx_description
1 polymer ?
#
loop_
_entity_poly.entity_id
_entity_poly.type
_entity_poly.pdbx_seq_one_letter_code
_entity_poly.pdbx_strand_id
1 'polypeptide(L)' 'MTEINLKFVESRNGNPVLIIGNHRFNKTVLRSGPKARWYCNRRILTGCRAKAYTYNNVLISSDLTHNH' A
#
# COMPACT_ATOMS: atom_id res chain seq x y z
N MET A 1 6.19 -18.90 -10.94
CA MET A 1 5.69 -18.10 -9.81
C MET A 1 5.93 -16.65 -10.18
N THR A 2 4.89 -15.91 -10.55
CA THR A 2 5.02 -14.51 -10.97
C THR A 2 5.48 -13.68 -9.77
N GLU A 3 6.66 -13.06 -9.84
CA GLU A 3 7.11 -12.17 -8.78
C GLU A 3 6.16 -10.97 -8.69
N ILE A 4 5.54 -10.80 -7.53
CA ILE A 4 4.79 -9.59 -7.22
C ILE A 4 5.83 -8.49 -6.95
N ASN A 5 5.90 -7.48 -7.83
CA ASN A 5 6.80 -6.34 -7.63
C ASN A 5 6.36 -5.53 -6.40
N LEU A 6 7.12 -5.61 -5.32
CA LEU A 6 6.89 -4.88 -4.07
C LEU A 6 7.97 -3.81 -3.91
N LYS A 7 7.57 -2.54 -3.80
CA LYS A 7 8.51 -1.43 -3.59
C LYS A 7 8.01 -0.44 -2.55
N PHE A 8 8.88 -0.07 -1.61
CA PHE A 8 8.67 1.04 -0.69
C PHE A 8 9.37 2.27 -1.27
N VAL A 9 8.62 3.34 -1.48
CA VAL A 9 9.13 4.59 -2.04
C VAL A 9 8.59 5.76 -1.23
N GLU A 10 9.22 6.91 -1.36
CA GLU A 10 8.72 8.16 -0.81
C GLU A 10 8.10 9.00 -1.93
N SER A 11 6.96 9.62 -1.65
CA SER A 11 6.40 10.64 -2.53
C SER A 11 7.28 11.89 -2.53
N ARG A 12 7.07 12.79 -3.50
CA ARG A 12 7.75 14.10 -3.56
C ARG A 12 7.63 14.90 -2.25
N ASN A 13 6.58 14.67 -1.47
CA ASN A 13 6.30 15.38 -0.22
C ASN A 13 6.77 14.58 1.02
N GLY A 14 7.59 13.55 0.86
CA GLY A 14 8.10 12.71 1.95
C GLY A 14 7.11 11.69 2.52
N ASN A 15 5.89 11.59 1.96
CA ASN A 15 4.94 10.58 2.43
C ASN A 15 5.33 9.18 1.95
N PRO A 16 5.28 8.16 2.82
CA PRO A 16 5.59 6.78 2.44
C PRO A 16 4.52 6.23 1.49
N VAL A 17 4.98 5.54 0.45
CA VAL A 17 4.16 4.92 -0.60
C VAL A 17 4.61 3.47 -0.77
N LEU A 18 3.64 2.57 -0.86
CA LEU A 18 3.86 1.17 -1.20
C LEU A 18 3.36 0.92 -2.62
N ILE A 19 4.21 0.33 -3.47
CA ILE A 19 3.86 -0.12 -4.81
C ILE A 19 3.75 -1.64 -4.78
N ILE A 20 2.62 -2.16 -5.25
CA ILE A 20 2.37 -3.60 -5.42
C ILE A 20 1.92 -3.82 -6.88
N GLY A 21 2.77 -4.45 -7.68
CA GLY A 21 2.59 -4.52 -9.13
C GLY A 21 2.55 -3.12 -9.74
N ASN A 22 1.43 -2.76 -10.36
CA ASN A 22 1.21 -1.45 -11.00
C ASN A 22 0.39 -0.48 -10.13
N HIS A 23 0.06 -0.85 -8.90
CA HIS A 23 -0.84 -0.08 -8.04
C HIS A 23 -0.10 0.60 -6.89
N ARG A 24 -0.50 1.84 -6.60
CA ARG A 24 0.04 2.66 -5.50
C ARG A 24 -0.88 2.60 -4.29
N PHE A 25 -0.28 2.38 -3.13
CA PHE A 25 -0.95 2.35 -1.85
C PHE A 25 -0.35 3.41 -0.91
N ASN A 26 -1.24 4.12 -0.22
CA ASN A 26 -0.87 5.15 0.76
C ASN A 26 -1.03 4.60 2.18
N LYS A 27 -0.09 4.94 3.06
CA LYS A 27 -0.15 4.57 4.48
C LYS A 27 -1.29 5.33 5.17
N THR A 28 -2.16 4.62 5.90
CA THR A 28 -3.35 5.23 6.51
C THR A 28 -3.06 5.93 7.83
N VAL A 29 -2.06 5.44 8.59
CA VAL A 29 -1.76 5.90 9.94
C VAL A 29 -0.25 6.11 10.04
N LEU A 30 0.17 7.34 10.28
CA LEU A 30 1.58 7.71 10.52
C LEU A 30 1.99 7.44 11.98
N ARG A 31 1.46 6.40 12.63
CA ARG A 31 1.93 6.02 13.96
C ARG A 31 3.29 5.36 13.83
N SER A 32 4.21 5.77 14.71
CA SER A 32 5.51 5.13 14.91
C SER A 32 5.27 3.71 15.41
N GLY A 33 5.41 2.74 14.51
CA GLY A 33 5.17 1.35 14.83
C GLY A 33 5.55 0.44 13.65
N PRO A 34 5.91 -0.82 13.94
CA PRO A 34 6.37 -1.76 12.91
C PRO A 34 5.25 -2.15 11.96
N LYS A 35 3.98 -2.08 12.40
CA LYS A 35 2.79 -2.43 11.63
C LYS A 35 2.26 -1.22 10.87
N ALA A 36 2.08 -1.37 9.56
CA ALA A 36 1.44 -0.37 8.72
C ALA A 36 0.25 -0.95 7.94
N ARG A 37 -0.78 -0.12 7.79
CA ARG A 37 -1.94 -0.38 6.95
C ARG A 37 -1.88 0.56 5.75
N TRP A 38 -2.09 -0.01 4.57
CA TRP A 38 -2.02 0.67 3.29
C TRP A 38 -3.32 0.48 2.53
N TYR A 39 -3.78 1.53 1.85
CA TYR A 39 -4.94 1.47 0.95
C TYR A 39 -4.57 1.99 -0.43
N CYS A 40 -5.23 1.46 -1.46
CA CYS A 40 -5.14 2.00 -2.80
C CYS A 40 -5.34 3.53 -2.80
N ASN A 41 -4.48 4.25 -3.52
CA ASN A 41 -4.57 5.71 -3.60
C ASN A 41 -5.88 6.20 -4.22
N ARG A 42 -6.54 5.38 -5.08
CA ARG A 42 -7.83 5.69 -5.68
C ARG A 42 -9.01 5.44 -4.74
N ARG A 43 -8.80 4.96 -3.51
CA ARG A 43 -9.87 4.66 -2.53
C ARG A 43 -10.85 5.82 -2.34
N ILE A 44 -10.37 7.05 -2.24
CA ILE A 44 -11.23 8.23 -2.01
C ILE A 44 -12.06 8.56 -3.25
N LEU A 45 -11.49 8.42 -4.45
CA LEU A 45 -12.15 8.79 -5.71
C LEU A 45 -13.09 7.69 -6.25
N THR A 46 -12.75 6.41 -6.03
CA THR A 46 -13.42 5.25 -6.65
C THR A 46 -14.11 4.32 -5.64
N GLY A 47 -13.97 4.60 -4.34
CA GLY A 47 -14.42 3.69 -3.29
C GLY A 47 -13.58 2.40 -3.18
N CYS A 48 -12.44 2.31 -3.86
CA CYS A 48 -11.58 1.12 -3.86
C CYS A 48 -11.24 0.62 -2.46
N ARG A 49 -11.38 -0.70 -2.26
CA ARG A 49 -11.14 -1.38 -0.98
C ARG A 49 -9.84 -2.18 -0.94
N ALA A 50 -9.08 -2.19 -2.02
CA ALA A 50 -7.77 -2.84 -2.07
C ALA A 50 -6.88 -2.29 -0.95
N LYS A 51 -6.27 -3.22 -0.20
CA LYS A 51 -5.57 -2.95 1.06
C LYS A 51 -4.39 -3.89 1.23
N ALA A 52 -3.36 -3.41 1.91
CA ALA A 52 -2.20 -4.21 2.28
C ALA A 52 -1.79 -3.92 3.72
N TYR A 53 -1.16 -4.91 4.35
CA TYR A 53 -0.62 -4.84 5.69
C TYR A 53 0.84 -5.22 5.65
N THR A 54 1.68 -4.41 6.30
CA THR A 54 3.11 -4.70 6.42
C THR A 54 3.53 -4.71 7.88
N TYR A 55 4.59 -5.45 8.17
CA TYR A 55 5.31 -5.44 9.44
C TYR A 55 6.81 -5.29 9.15
N ASN A 56 7.48 -4.26 9.68
CA ASN A 56 8.89 -3.96 9.40
C ASN A 56 9.22 -3.97 7.89
N ASN A 57 8.40 -3.28 7.09
CA ASN A 57 8.52 -3.23 5.62
C ASN A 57 8.45 -4.60 4.92
N VAL A 58 7.88 -5.63 5.57
CA VAL A 58 7.56 -6.91 4.95
C VAL A 58 6.05 -7.00 4.75
N LEU A 59 5.61 -7.40 3.55
CA LEU A 59 4.19 -7.64 3.28
C LEU A 59 3.71 -8.89 4.03
N ILE A 60 2.75 -8.73 4.94
CA ILE A 60 2.20 -9.84 5.75
C ILE A 60 0.82 -10.29 5.29
N SER A 61 0.03 -9.40 4.68
CA SER A 61 -1.22 -9.75 4.02
C SER A 61 -1.68 -8.65 3.07
N SER A 62 -2.48 -9.04 2.08
CA SER A 62 -3.05 -8.12 1.10
C SER A 62 -4.34 -8.64 0.51
N ASP A 63 -5.22 -7.72 0.16
CA ASP A 63 -6.35 -7.93 -0.73
C ASP A 63 -6.18 -6.91 -1.86
N LEU A 64 -5.77 -7.40 -3.03
CA LEU A 64 -5.42 -6.60 -4.20
C LEU A 64 -6.60 -6.52 -5.19
N THR A 65 -7.82 -6.78 -4.72
CA THR A 65 -9.01 -6.67 -5.56
C THR A 65 -9.37 -5.21 -5.77
N HIS A 66 -9.12 -4.72 -6.99
CA HIS A 66 -9.47 -3.35 -7.41
C HIS A 66 -10.85 -3.34 -8.08
N ASN A 67 -11.54 -2.20 -7.97
CA ASN A 67 -12.86 -1.96 -8.58
C ASN A 67 -12.80 -0.82 -9.60
N HIS A 68 -11.62 -0.56 -10.19
CA HIS A 68 -11.33 0.58 -11.07
C HIS A 68 -10.19 0.27 -12.05
#